data_AF-A0A2G6HHT4-F1
#
_entry.id   AF-A0A2G6HHT4-F1
#
_cell.length_a   1.000
_cell.length_b   1.000
_cell.length_c   1.000
_cell.angle_alpha   90.00
_cell.angle_beta   90.00
_cell.angle_gamma   90.00
#
_symmetry.space_group_name_H-M   'P 1'
#
loop_
_entity.id
_entity.type
_entity.pdbx_description
1 polymer ?
#
loop_
_entity_poly.entity_id
_entity_poly.type
_entity_poly.pdbx_seq_one_letter_code
_entity_poly.pdbx_strand_id
1 'polypeptide(L)'
;LSNVLFRRDAGCFAAYLVDAETGELHDRLTDGQRAHDMEIARVNIFGEFSDLEAGGLLDPALDPLELVKTIETRYNELWKELTSAEEFLDSEMHRLEGRVRRLNALGFDVAEFDITTSSDGRTIRVKPKVVDPGYHSRRLMRLTGLDTEENQARRLLNDLDTYRAATGQAKSPESVVAHRWLTEVFEPVVAVIPPDLRGKRDAAQFFHEVLDYRWYQSQREHRDVPLVEASHGYVRDILANLPDEAEVAMDRTKEQNLADPYHPNQGFADELDETEPYDPWEAAASDPELPQREFLDITALREKAKQTAKD
;
A
#
# COMPACT_ATOMS: atom_id res chain seq x y z
N LEU A 1 24.25 0.65 11.26
CA LEU A 1 23.26 -0.42 11.10
C LEU A 1 22.18 -0.14 12.12
N SER A 2 20.97 0.00 11.64
CA SER A 2 19.94 0.89 12.18
C SER A 2 19.01 0.20 13.16
N ASN A 3 18.74 0.86 14.29
CA ASN A 3 17.59 0.50 15.12
C ASN A 3 16.31 0.71 14.29
N VAL A 4 15.49 -0.31 14.11
CA VAL A 4 14.21 -0.23 13.40
C VAL A 4 13.08 -0.66 14.32
N LEU A 5 12.02 0.15 14.44
CA LEU A 5 10.80 -0.19 15.19
C LEU A 5 9.68 -0.59 14.23
N PHE A 6 8.88 -1.59 14.59
CA PHE A 6 7.77 -2.07 13.76
C PHE A 6 6.41 -1.71 14.37
N ARG A 7 5.47 -1.22 13.53
CA ARG A 7 4.06 -0.95 13.88
C ARG A 7 3.13 -1.56 12.83
N ARG A 8 1.89 -1.92 13.19
CA ARG A 8 0.92 -2.52 12.25
C ARG A 8 0.35 -1.50 11.27
N ASP A 9 0.25 -1.88 9.99
CA ASP A 9 -0.23 -1.06 8.88
C ASP A 9 -1.09 -1.88 7.91
N ALA A 10 -2.43 -1.78 7.99
CA ALA A 10 -3.42 -2.39 7.09
C ALA A 10 -3.10 -3.83 6.65
N GLY A 11 -2.96 -4.74 7.62
CA GLY A 11 -2.62 -6.16 7.37
C GLY A 11 -1.12 -6.46 7.31
N CYS A 12 -0.27 -5.43 7.22
CA CYS A 12 1.19 -5.52 7.19
C CYS A 12 1.85 -4.83 8.40
N PHE A 13 3.18 -4.68 8.39
CA PHE A 13 3.94 -3.89 9.37
C PHE A 13 4.72 -2.75 8.67
N ALA A 14 4.68 -1.55 9.26
CA ALA A 14 5.52 -0.41 8.92
C ALA A 14 6.80 -0.42 9.76
N ALA A 15 7.93 -0.14 9.12
CA ALA A 15 9.26 -0.10 9.72
C ALA A 15 9.74 1.35 9.90
N TYR A 16 10.20 1.70 11.11
CA TYR A 16 10.66 3.05 11.47
C TYR A 16 12.15 3.05 11.75
N LEU A 17 12.93 3.73 10.90
CA LEU A 17 14.36 3.91 11.08
C LEU A 17 14.63 4.88 12.25
N VAL A 18 15.28 4.40 13.31
CA VAL A 18 15.58 5.15 14.53
C VAL A 18 16.98 5.74 14.51
N ASP A 19 17.93 5.05 13.87
CA ASP A 19 19.30 5.53 13.76
C ASP A 19 19.89 5.18 12.39
N ALA A 20 20.54 6.14 11.74
CA ALA A 20 21.17 5.95 10.44
C ALA A 20 22.66 6.28 10.55
N GLU A 21 23.53 5.46 9.98
CA GLU A 21 24.95 5.75 9.93
C GLU A 21 25.27 6.93 9.02
N THR A 22 26.40 7.60 9.29
CA THR A 22 26.90 8.74 8.52
C THR A 22 27.16 8.33 7.07
N GLY A 23 26.53 9.02 6.11
CA GLY A 23 26.72 8.80 4.67
C GLY A 23 27.22 10.04 3.92
N GLU A 24 27.83 9.82 2.75
CA GLU A 24 28.20 10.87 1.81
C GLU A 24 27.11 11.03 0.73
N LEU A 25 26.74 12.28 0.41
CA LEU A 25 25.74 12.59 -0.61
C LEU A 25 26.42 12.97 -1.93
N HIS A 26 26.02 12.31 -3.01
CA HIS A 26 26.48 12.60 -4.36
C HIS A 26 25.30 12.85 -5.29
N ASP A 27 25.41 13.86 -6.16
CA ASP A 27 24.37 14.19 -7.15
C ASP A 27 24.14 13.05 -8.17
N ARG A 28 25.17 12.25 -8.44
CA ARG A 28 25.08 11.06 -9.29
C ARG A 28 26.06 10.00 -8.83
N LEU A 29 25.57 8.78 -8.67
CA LEU A 29 26.40 7.60 -8.43
C LEU A 29 26.78 6.93 -9.74
N THR A 30 28.00 6.40 -9.81
CA THR A 30 28.39 5.44 -10.86
C THR A 30 27.88 4.04 -10.51
N ASP A 31 27.74 3.17 -11.52
CA ASP A 31 27.32 1.78 -11.30
C ASP A 31 28.26 1.05 -10.33
N GLY A 32 29.57 1.34 -10.38
CA GLY A 32 30.57 0.77 -9.47
C GLY A 32 30.43 1.25 -8.02
N GLN A 33 30.15 2.53 -7.80
CA GLN A 33 29.87 3.06 -6.45
C GLN A 33 28.61 2.42 -5.87
N ARG A 34 27.55 2.33 -6.67
CA ARG A 34 26.30 1.69 -6.24
C ARG A 34 26.49 0.21 -5.92
N ALA A 35 27.22 -0.52 -6.76
CA ALA A 35 27.51 -1.93 -6.50
C ALA A 35 28.28 -2.13 -5.20
N HIS A 36 29.22 -1.22 -4.90
CA HIS A 36 29.95 -1.23 -3.64
C HIS A 36 29.05 -0.94 -2.43
N ASP A 37 28.16 0.04 -2.51
CA ASP A 37 27.18 0.33 -1.45
C ASP A 37 26.26 -0.87 -1.17
N MET A 38 25.88 -1.59 -2.23
CA MET A 38 25.09 -2.82 -2.11
C MET A 38 25.86 -3.98 -1.49
N GLU A 39 27.14 -4.11 -1.80
CA GLU A 39 28.00 -5.10 -1.14
C GLU A 39 28.14 -4.81 0.36
N ILE A 40 28.34 -3.55 0.74
CA ILE A 40 28.39 -3.13 2.15
C ILE A 40 27.07 -3.45 2.85
N ALA A 41 25.93 -3.04 2.26
CA ALA A 41 24.61 -3.31 2.81
C ALA A 41 24.36 -4.81 2.98
N ARG A 42 24.76 -5.62 1.99
CA ARG A 42 24.65 -7.08 2.02
C ARG A 42 25.41 -7.69 3.20
N VAL A 43 26.69 -7.33 3.38
CA VAL A 43 27.53 -7.85 4.48
C VAL A 43 26.94 -7.46 5.83
N ASN A 44 26.50 -6.21 5.94
CA ASN A 44 25.92 -5.65 7.14
C ASN A 44 24.61 -6.38 7.55
N ILE A 45 23.64 -6.45 6.64
CA ILE A 45 22.34 -7.10 6.89
C ILE A 45 22.53 -8.59 7.17
N PHE A 46 23.45 -9.25 6.47
CA PHE A 46 23.78 -10.66 6.75
C PHE A 46 24.33 -10.85 8.16
N GLY A 47 25.20 -9.96 8.62
CA GLY A 47 25.70 -9.96 9.99
C GLY A 47 24.58 -9.85 11.01
N GLU A 48 23.64 -8.91 10.80
CA GLU A 48 22.48 -8.74 11.68
C GLU A 48 21.57 -9.98 11.73
N PHE A 49 21.24 -10.58 10.58
CA PHE A 49 20.45 -11.81 10.57
C PHE A 49 21.18 -12.99 11.23
N SER A 50 22.51 -13.07 11.07
CA SER A 50 23.32 -14.08 11.75
C SER A 50 23.34 -13.89 13.27
N ASP A 51 23.39 -12.64 13.73
CA ASP A 51 23.31 -12.31 15.16
C ASP A 51 21.91 -12.64 15.73
N LEU A 52 20.84 -12.38 14.97
CA LEU A 52 19.47 -12.78 15.33
C LEU A 52 19.32 -14.30 15.41
N GLU A 53 19.89 -15.04 14.46
CA GLU A 53 19.92 -16.50 14.46
C GLU A 53 20.68 -17.03 15.68
N ALA A 54 21.88 -16.51 15.94
CA ALA A 54 22.68 -16.90 17.10
C ALA A 54 22.01 -16.56 18.44
N GLY A 55 21.21 -15.49 18.47
CA GLY A 55 20.38 -15.08 19.59
C GLY A 55 19.10 -15.92 19.79
N GLY A 56 18.77 -16.81 18.84
CA GLY A 56 17.53 -17.58 18.84
C GLY A 56 16.28 -16.72 18.64
N LEU A 57 16.42 -15.55 18.01
CA LEU A 57 15.34 -14.61 17.71
C LEU A 57 14.88 -14.68 16.26
N LEU A 58 15.63 -15.35 15.39
CA LEU A 58 15.23 -15.64 14.01
C LEU A 58 14.44 -16.95 13.96
N ASP A 59 13.37 -16.96 13.17
CA ASP A 59 12.62 -18.18 12.88
C ASP A 59 13.57 -19.25 12.27
N PRO A 60 13.61 -20.48 12.81
CA PRO A 60 14.47 -21.55 12.28
C PRO A 60 14.22 -21.91 10.81
N ALA A 61 13.08 -21.55 10.24
CA ALA A 61 12.77 -21.75 8.82
C ALA A 61 13.45 -20.72 7.89
N LEU A 62 13.95 -19.62 8.45
CA LEU A 62 14.57 -18.52 7.71
C LEU A 62 16.09 -18.67 7.67
N ASP A 63 16.64 -18.80 6.47
CA ASP A 63 18.08 -18.75 6.26
C ASP A 63 18.55 -17.30 6.08
N PRO A 64 19.49 -16.80 6.91
CA PRO A 64 20.05 -15.45 6.80
C PRO A 64 20.58 -15.12 5.40
N LEU A 65 21.21 -16.09 4.72
CA LEU A 65 21.80 -15.86 3.41
C LEU A 65 20.72 -15.73 2.32
N GLU A 66 19.69 -16.58 2.34
CA GLU A 66 18.54 -16.45 1.43
C GLU A 66 17.74 -15.16 1.67
N LEU A 67 17.54 -14.74 2.93
CA LEU A 67 16.90 -13.45 3.25
C LEU A 67 17.61 -12.27 2.57
N VAL A 68 18.93 -12.23 2.71
CA VAL A 68 19.77 -11.17 2.11
C VAL A 68 19.70 -11.20 0.58
N LYS A 69 19.75 -12.38 -0.03
CA LYS A 69 19.59 -12.53 -1.49
C LYS A 69 18.22 -12.05 -1.97
N THR A 70 17.17 -12.29 -1.21
CA THR A 70 15.82 -11.82 -1.54
C THR A 70 15.74 -10.29 -1.52
N ILE A 71 16.35 -9.65 -0.51
CA ILE A 71 16.46 -8.18 -0.43
C ILE A 71 17.25 -7.63 -1.62
N GLU A 72 18.40 -8.24 -1.96
CA GLU A 72 19.24 -7.84 -3.10
C GLU A 72 18.47 -7.97 -4.43
N THR A 73 17.75 -9.07 -4.62
CA THR A 73 16.89 -9.30 -5.80
C THR A 73 15.82 -8.22 -5.91
N ARG A 74 15.04 -7.98 -4.85
CA ARG A 74 13.98 -6.98 -4.81
C ARG A 74 14.49 -5.57 -5.10
N TYR A 75 15.65 -5.22 -4.55
CA TYR A 75 16.29 -3.93 -4.83
C TYR A 75 16.64 -3.78 -6.32
N ASN A 76 17.22 -4.81 -6.93
CA ASN A 76 17.61 -4.78 -8.34
C ASN A 76 16.38 -4.70 -9.26
N GLU A 77 15.33 -5.45 -8.96
CA GLU A 77 14.05 -5.40 -9.67
C GLU A 77 13.43 -4.00 -9.59
N LEU A 78 13.35 -3.44 -8.39
CA LEU A 78 12.86 -2.08 -8.18
C LEU A 78 13.70 -1.06 -8.94
N TRP A 79 15.03 -1.12 -8.79
CA TRP A 79 15.92 -0.15 -9.43
C TRP A 79 15.77 -0.18 -10.94
N LYS A 80 15.65 -1.38 -11.52
CA LYS A 80 15.37 -1.54 -12.94
C LYS A 80 14.02 -0.91 -13.30
N GLU A 81 12.94 -1.23 -12.58
CA GLU A 81 11.62 -0.65 -12.85
C GLU A 81 11.57 0.88 -12.66
N LEU A 82 12.41 1.45 -11.81
CA LEU A 82 12.51 2.91 -11.60
C LEU A 82 13.32 3.61 -12.68
N THR A 83 14.46 3.04 -13.07
CA THR A 83 15.42 3.70 -13.95
C THR A 83 15.26 3.37 -15.43
N SER A 84 14.50 2.32 -15.77
CA SER A 84 14.21 1.97 -17.15
C SER A 84 13.39 3.08 -17.81
N ALA A 85 14.03 3.84 -18.70
CA ALA A 85 13.35 4.80 -19.56
C ALA A 85 12.71 4.03 -20.72
N GLU A 86 11.39 3.84 -20.65
CA GLU A 86 10.64 3.23 -21.74
C GLU A 86 9.90 4.34 -22.51
N GLU A 87 10.03 4.29 -23.83
CA GLU A 87 9.28 5.13 -24.76
C GLU A 87 8.10 4.32 -25.27
N PHE A 88 6.89 4.84 -25.08
CA PHE A 88 5.67 4.20 -25.51
C PHE A 88 5.09 4.92 -26.72
N LEU A 89 4.48 4.15 -27.63
CA LEU A 89 3.50 4.70 -28.57
C LEU A 89 2.17 4.91 -27.82
N ASP A 90 1.36 5.88 -28.27
CA ASP A 90 0.05 6.21 -27.66
C ASP A 90 -0.89 4.98 -27.52
N SER A 91 -0.76 3.99 -28.41
CA SER A 91 -1.53 2.74 -28.41
C SER A 91 -1.07 1.70 -27.38
N GLU A 92 0.05 1.91 -26.67
CA GLU A 92 0.67 0.93 -25.77
C GLU A 92 0.36 1.17 -24.28
N MET A 93 -0.76 1.85 -23.99
CA MET A 93 -1.16 2.21 -22.61
C MET A 93 -1.23 1.02 -21.63
N HIS A 94 -1.56 -0.17 -22.14
CA HIS A 94 -1.55 -1.42 -21.36
C HIS A 94 -0.18 -1.76 -20.74
N ARG A 95 0.93 -1.30 -21.33
CA ARG A 95 2.28 -1.50 -20.77
C ARG A 95 2.52 -0.65 -19.53
N LEU A 96 1.96 0.56 -19.50
CA LEU A 96 2.03 1.45 -18.34
C LEU A 96 1.30 0.83 -17.15
N GLU A 97 0.10 0.30 -17.38
CA GLU A 97 -0.66 -0.42 -16.35
C GLU A 97 0.09 -1.65 -15.83
N GLY A 98 0.71 -2.42 -16.72
CA GLY A 98 1.56 -3.55 -16.33
C GLY A 98 2.74 -3.13 -15.46
N ARG A 99 3.36 -1.98 -15.75
CA ARG A 99 4.45 -1.41 -14.94
C ARG A 99 3.98 -0.95 -13.56
N VAL A 100 2.82 -0.29 -13.48
CA VAL A 100 2.18 0.08 -12.20
C VAL A 100 1.96 -1.17 -11.35
N ARG A 101 1.40 -2.24 -11.92
CA ARG A 101 1.15 -3.49 -11.20
C ARG A 101 2.44 -4.11 -10.66
N ARG A 102 3.54 -4.11 -11.44
CA ARG A 102 4.83 -4.62 -10.97
C ARG A 102 5.42 -3.76 -9.84
N LEU A 103 5.34 -2.44 -9.94
CA LEU A 103 5.80 -1.54 -8.87
C LEU A 103 4.97 -1.74 -7.59
N ASN A 104 3.64 -1.84 -7.71
CA ASN A 104 2.76 -2.14 -6.57
C ASN A 104 3.06 -3.53 -5.97
N ALA A 105 3.35 -4.54 -6.79
CA ALA A 105 3.74 -5.87 -6.33
C ALA A 105 5.09 -5.85 -5.58
N LEU A 106 6.00 -4.93 -5.94
CA LEU A 106 7.24 -4.69 -5.20
C LEU A 106 7.04 -3.86 -3.93
N GLY A 107 5.81 -3.43 -3.63
CA GLY A 107 5.46 -2.62 -2.45
C GLY A 107 5.66 -1.11 -2.64
N PHE A 108 5.78 -0.63 -3.89
CA PHE A 108 5.98 0.78 -4.20
C PHE A 108 4.76 1.36 -4.89
N ASP A 109 4.22 2.43 -4.31
CA ASP A 109 3.13 3.18 -4.92
C ASP A 109 3.65 4.24 -5.90
N VAL A 110 3.00 4.31 -7.06
CA VAL A 110 3.25 5.34 -8.07
C VAL A 110 2.20 6.42 -7.93
N ALA A 111 2.55 7.54 -7.33
CA ALA A 111 1.60 8.64 -7.12
C ALA A 111 1.36 9.46 -8.38
N GLU A 112 2.40 9.67 -9.19
CA GLU A 112 2.32 10.45 -10.43
C GLU A 112 3.26 9.90 -11.49
N PHE A 113 2.99 10.29 -12.73
CA PHE A 113 3.85 10.04 -13.88
C PHE A 113 4.31 11.34 -14.50
N ASP A 114 5.61 11.49 -14.70
CA ASP A 114 6.13 12.55 -15.54
C ASP A 114 6.06 12.10 -17.00
N ILE A 115 5.21 12.79 -17.77
CA ILE A 115 4.93 12.49 -19.16
C ILE A 115 5.63 13.53 -20.02
N THR A 116 6.60 13.09 -20.83
CA THR A 116 7.26 13.93 -21.84
C THR A 116 6.88 13.43 -23.23
N THR A 117 6.17 14.25 -23.99
CA THR A 117 5.81 13.93 -25.38
C THR A 117 6.91 14.43 -26.32
N SER A 118 7.35 13.59 -27.24
CA SER A 118 8.32 13.97 -28.28
C SER A 118 7.74 15.03 -29.23
N SER A 119 8.60 15.78 -29.92
CA SER A 119 8.23 16.85 -30.87
C SER A 119 7.26 16.39 -31.97
N ASP A 120 7.28 15.10 -32.29
CA ASP A 120 6.45 14.49 -33.34
C ASP A 120 5.11 13.98 -32.82
N GLY A 121 4.84 14.12 -31.51
CA GLY A 121 3.57 13.73 -30.87
C GLY A 121 3.29 12.23 -30.78
N ARG A 122 4.20 11.39 -31.30
CA ARG A 122 3.99 9.93 -31.45
C ARG A 122 4.56 9.09 -30.32
N THR A 123 5.59 9.59 -29.65
CA THR A 123 6.25 8.88 -28.55
C THR A 123 6.08 9.64 -27.24
N ILE A 124 5.73 8.89 -26.21
CA ILE A 124 5.51 9.37 -24.86
C ILE A 124 6.56 8.70 -23.97
N ARG A 125 7.42 9.50 -23.35
CA ARG A 125 8.33 9.01 -22.31
C ARG A 125 7.66 9.20 -20.96
N VAL A 126 7.46 8.10 -20.25
CA VAL A 126 6.79 8.10 -18.96
C VAL A 126 7.78 7.68 -17.89
N LYS A 127 8.01 8.53 -16.88
CA LYS A 127 8.80 8.20 -15.70
C LYS A 127 7.89 8.03 -14.48
N PRO A 128 7.91 6.87 -13.80
CA PRO A 128 7.19 6.71 -12.55
C PRO A 128 7.82 7.62 -11.50
N LYS A 129 6.98 8.38 -10.80
CA LYS A 129 7.38 9.11 -9.61
C LYS A 129 6.97 8.27 -8.40
N VAL A 130 7.94 7.51 -7.90
CA VAL A 130 7.78 6.83 -6.62
C VAL A 130 7.91 7.85 -5.52
N VAL A 131 7.03 7.73 -4.54
CA VAL A 131 6.97 8.64 -3.41
C VAL A 131 7.79 8.11 -2.25
N ASP A 132 8.31 9.02 -1.45
CA ASP A 132 9.03 8.67 -0.23
C ASP A 132 8.13 7.85 0.72
N PRO A 133 8.70 6.93 1.51
CA PRO A 133 7.96 6.31 2.60
C PRO A 133 7.25 7.34 3.48
N GLY A 134 6.00 7.03 3.86
CA GLY A 134 5.16 7.93 4.64
C GLY A 134 4.53 9.08 3.84
N TYR A 135 4.56 9.04 2.51
CA TYR A 135 3.98 10.11 1.69
C TYR A 135 2.48 10.19 1.83
N HIS A 136 1.79 9.04 1.75
CA HIS A 136 0.34 8.96 1.83
C HIS A 136 -0.13 9.33 3.23
N SER A 137 0.52 8.82 4.27
CA SER A 137 0.26 9.20 5.66
C SER A 137 0.43 10.70 5.89
N ARG A 138 1.55 11.31 5.46
CA ARG A 138 1.75 12.77 5.54
C ARG A 138 0.72 13.56 4.73
N ARG A 139 0.32 13.09 3.55
CA ARG A 139 -0.71 13.73 2.71
C ARG A 139 -2.06 13.68 3.41
N LEU A 140 -2.48 12.52 3.88
CA LEU A 140 -3.77 12.34 4.56
C LEU A 140 -3.81 13.15 5.86
N MET A 141 -2.76 13.09 6.68
CA MET A 141 -2.60 13.90 7.89
C MET A 141 -2.75 15.40 7.58
N ARG A 142 -2.06 15.91 6.55
CA ARG A 142 -2.17 17.32 6.16
C ARG A 142 -3.59 17.72 5.73
N LEU A 143 -4.33 16.81 5.10
CA LEU A 143 -5.66 17.09 4.55
C LEU A 143 -6.78 16.93 5.58
N THR A 144 -6.65 15.96 6.50
CA THR A 144 -7.73 15.50 7.38
C THR A 144 -7.38 15.55 8.86
N GLY A 145 -6.09 15.59 9.20
CA GLY A 145 -5.60 15.48 10.58
C GLY A 145 -5.58 14.04 11.13
N LEU A 146 -5.90 13.03 10.31
CA LEU A 146 -5.83 11.63 10.71
C LEU A 146 -4.37 11.16 10.74
N ASP A 147 -3.97 10.58 11.87
CA ASP A 147 -2.69 9.88 12.01
C ASP A 147 -2.88 8.42 11.66
N THR A 148 -2.38 8.02 10.49
CA THR A 148 -2.56 6.67 9.97
C THR A 148 -1.24 6.16 9.40
N GLU A 149 -1.11 4.85 9.36
CA GLU A 149 0.01 4.22 8.65
C GLU A 149 -0.16 4.32 7.13
N GLU A 150 0.86 3.93 6.36
CA GLU A 150 0.96 4.25 4.94
C GLU A 150 -0.10 3.54 4.08
N ASN A 151 -0.30 2.24 4.29
CA ASN A 151 -1.31 1.48 3.54
C ASN A 151 -2.73 1.88 3.92
N GLN A 152 -2.97 2.17 5.21
CA GLN A 152 -4.23 2.76 5.66
C GLN A 152 -4.47 4.10 4.97
N ALA A 153 -3.46 4.98 4.98
CA ALA A 153 -3.57 6.30 4.36
C ALA A 153 -3.91 6.21 2.88
N ARG A 154 -3.25 5.30 2.17
CA ARG A 154 -3.51 5.04 0.75
C ARG A 154 -4.94 4.59 0.51
N ARG A 155 -5.46 3.64 1.31
CA ARG A 155 -6.83 3.16 1.19
C ARG A 155 -7.85 4.30 1.42
N LEU A 156 -7.63 5.12 2.45
CA LEU A 156 -8.49 6.25 2.77
C LEU A 156 -8.41 7.36 1.71
N LEU A 157 -7.22 7.65 1.18
CA LEU A 157 -7.04 8.62 0.09
C LEU A 157 -7.73 8.17 -1.20
N ASN A 158 -7.73 6.87 -1.50
CA ASN A 158 -8.48 6.34 -2.65
C ASN A 158 -9.99 6.49 -2.47
N ASP A 159 -10.52 6.27 -1.26
CA ASP A 159 -11.94 6.51 -0.97
C ASP A 159 -12.29 8.00 -1.06
N LEU A 160 -11.41 8.88 -0.55
CA LEU A 160 -11.53 10.33 -0.70
C LEU A 160 -11.55 10.78 -2.16
N ASP A 161 -10.63 10.27 -2.98
CA ASP A 161 -10.55 10.61 -4.41
C ASP A 161 -11.79 10.08 -5.15
N THR A 162 -12.32 8.91 -4.76
CA THR A 162 -13.59 8.37 -5.27
C THR A 162 -14.77 9.27 -4.89
N TYR A 163 -14.86 9.71 -3.63
CA TYR A 163 -15.88 10.65 -3.16
C TYR A 163 -15.81 11.99 -3.90
N ARG A 164 -14.61 12.51 -4.15
CA ARG A 164 -14.39 13.73 -4.93
C ARG A 164 -14.91 13.62 -6.36
N ALA A 165 -14.66 12.49 -7.00
CA ALA A 165 -15.16 12.19 -8.34
C ALA A 165 -16.70 12.08 -8.35
N ALA A 166 -17.26 11.29 -7.41
CA ALA A 166 -18.71 11.06 -7.31
C ALA A 166 -19.51 12.34 -7.02
N THR A 167 -18.95 13.26 -6.24
CA THR A 167 -19.59 14.55 -5.90
C THR A 167 -19.35 15.65 -6.93
N GLY A 168 -18.60 15.39 -8.00
CA GLY A 168 -18.28 16.37 -9.05
C GLY A 168 -17.40 17.53 -8.57
N GLN A 169 -16.67 17.36 -7.47
CA GLN A 169 -15.85 18.40 -6.83
C GLN A 169 -14.41 18.44 -7.36
N ALA A 170 -14.19 18.03 -8.61
CA ALA A 170 -12.87 18.01 -9.24
C ALA A 170 -12.18 19.38 -9.22
N LYS A 171 -12.94 20.48 -9.35
CA LYS A 171 -12.42 21.86 -9.37
C LYS A 171 -12.26 22.49 -7.98
N SER A 172 -12.74 21.82 -6.93
CA SER A 172 -12.63 22.34 -5.56
C SER A 172 -11.24 22.07 -4.98
N PRO A 173 -10.75 22.93 -4.06
CA PRO A 173 -9.52 22.67 -3.33
C PRO A 173 -9.62 21.34 -2.59
N GLU A 174 -8.59 20.50 -2.74
CA GLU A 174 -8.54 19.15 -2.19
C GLU A 174 -8.78 19.12 -0.67
N SER A 175 -8.24 20.09 0.07
CA SER A 175 -8.45 20.22 1.53
C SER A 175 -9.92 20.40 1.92
N VAL A 176 -10.71 21.11 1.11
CA VAL A 176 -12.14 21.32 1.38
C VAL A 176 -12.92 20.03 1.15
N VAL A 177 -12.57 19.29 0.09
CA VAL A 177 -13.19 17.99 -0.21
C VAL A 177 -12.81 16.96 0.86
N ALA A 178 -11.55 16.96 1.29
CA ALA A 178 -11.05 16.09 2.35
C ALA A 178 -11.78 16.31 3.67
N HIS A 179 -11.99 17.57 4.07
CA HIS A 179 -12.74 17.88 5.29
C HIS A 179 -14.21 17.43 5.19
N ARG A 180 -14.85 17.63 4.02
CA ARG A 180 -16.23 17.14 3.80
C ARG A 180 -16.32 15.63 3.85
N TRP A 181 -15.42 14.93 3.17
CA TRP A 181 -15.34 13.47 3.23
C TRP A 181 -15.14 12.98 4.67
N LEU A 182 -14.28 13.64 5.44
CA LEU A 182 -14.04 13.30 6.84
C LEU A 182 -15.35 13.38 7.64
N THR A 183 -16.10 14.47 7.52
CA THR A 183 -17.33 14.68 8.30
C THR A 183 -18.56 13.93 7.77
N GLU A 184 -18.65 13.69 6.46
CA GLU A 184 -19.82 13.07 5.83
C GLU A 184 -19.68 11.56 5.64
N VAL A 185 -18.47 11.03 5.57
CA VAL A 185 -18.21 9.61 5.28
C VAL A 185 -17.46 8.93 6.42
N PHE A 186 -16.31 9.48 6.83
CA PHE A 186 -15.45 8.83 7.83
C PHE A 186 -16.03 8.89 9.25
N GLU A 187 -16.35 10.08 9.74
CA GLU A 187 -16.88 10.29 11.09
C GLU A 187 -18.17 9.51 11.37
N PRO A 188 -19.18 9.47 10.47
CA PRO A 188 -20.39 8.70 10.70
C PRO A 188 -20.13 7.19 10.82
N VAL A 189 -19.17 6.66 10.06
CA VAL A 189 -18.80 5.25 10.12
C VAL A 189 -18.12 4.92 11.44
N VAL A 190 -17.15 5.73 11.86
CA VAL A 190 -16.45 5.52 13.14
C VAL A 190 -17.39 5.76 14.33
N ALA A 191 -18.34 6.68 14.22
CA ALA A 191 -19.32 6.96 15.27
C ALA A 191 -20.27 5.78 15.57
N VAL A 192 -20.36 4.79 14.66
CA VAL A 192 -21.12 3.55 14.91
C VAL A 192 -20.50 2.71 16.04
N ILE A 193 -19.21 2.87 16.33
CA ILE A 193 -18.52 2.09 17.36
C ILE A 193 -19.06 2.46 18.76
N PRO A 194 -19.64 1.48 19.50
CA PRO A 194 -20.07 1.67 20.88
C PRO A 194 -18.91 2.12 21.78
N PRO A 195 -19.15 2.96 22.81
CA PRO A 195 -18.08 3.49 23.68
C PRO A 195 -17.22 2.41 24.34
N ASP A 196 -17.80 1.24 24.63
CA ASP A 196 -17.17 0.06 25.22
C ASP A 196 -16.23 -0.69 24.26
N LEU A 197 -16.38 -0.52 22.93
CA LEU A 197 -15.56 -1.20 21.92
C LEU A 197 -14.52 -0.29 21.26
N ARG A 198 -14.48 1.01 21.60
CA ARG A 198 -13.55 1.98 20.99
C ARG A 198 -12.07 1.66 21.23
N GLY A 199 -11.75 0.98 22.33
CA GLY A 199 -10.37 0.58 22.65
C GLY A 199 -9.87 -0.65 21.89
N LYS A 200 -10.76 -1.34 21.15
CA LYS A 200 -10.41 -2.59 20.47
C LYS A 200 -9.69 -2.38 19.15
N ARG A 201 -9.96 -1.27 18.46
CA ARG A 201 -9.40 -0.94 17.14
C ARG A 201 -9.24 0.55 16.96
N ASP A 202 -8.11 0.95 16.39
CA ASP A 202 -7.90 2.29 15.86
C ASP A 202 -8.95 2.66 14.79
N ALA A 203 -9.33 3.94 14.74
CA ALA A 203 -10.39 4.43 13.85
C ALA A 203 -10.07 4.27 12.36
N ALA A 204 -8.81 4.46 11.95
CA ALA A 204 -8.41 4.30 10.56
C ALA A 204 -8.37 2.82 10.16
N GLN A 205 -7.87 1.96 11.05
CA GLN A 205 -7.90 0.51 10.85
C GLN A 205 -9.35 -0.01 10.77
N PHE A 206 -10.24 0.46 11.66
CA PHE A 206 -11.65 0.13 11.62
C PHE A 206 -12.29 0.53 10.28
N PHE A 207 -12.07 1.77 9.83
CA PHE A 207 -12.64 2.24 8.57
C PHE A 207 -12.15 1.41 7.37
N HIS A 208 -10.85 1.08 7.34
CA HIS A 208 -10.29 0.20 6.33
C HIS A 208 -10.98 -1.17 6.32
N GLU A 209 -11.12 -1.83 7.47
CA GLU A 209 -11.76 -3.16 7.55
C GLU A 209 -13.25 -3.11 7.19
N VAL A 210 -13.94 -2.00 7.49
CA VAL A 210 -15.34 -1.78 7.09
C VAL A 210 -15.47 -1.65 5.57
N LEU A 211 -14.52 -1.03 4.87
CA LEU A 211 -14.56 -0.94 3.39
C LEU A 211 -14.51 -2.33 2.76
N ASP A 212 -13.67 -3.22 3.29
CA ASP A 212 -13.55 -4.60 2.81
C ASP A 212 -14.82 -5.37 3.16
N TYR A 213 -15.29 -5.27 4.40
CA TYR A 213 -16.55 -5.88 4.84
C TYR A 213 -17.75 -5.45 3.96
N ARG A 214 -17.85 -4.16 3.61
CA ARG A 214 -18.89 -3.65 2.70
C ARG A 214 -18.83 -4.32 1.34
N TRP A 215 -17.65 -4.46 0.78
CA TRP A 215 -17.47 -5.09 -0.53
C TRP A 215 -17.98 -6.53 -0.51
N TYR A 216 -17.56 -7.32 0.48
CA TYR A 216 -18.02 -8.69 0.68
C TYR A 216 -19.53 -8.77 0.90
N GLN A 217 -20.09 -7.91 1.74
CA GLN A 217 -21.53 -7.89 2.02
C GLN A 217 -22.33 -7.54 0.75
N SER A 218 -21.85 -6.59 -0.06
CA SER A 218 -22.48 -6.18 -1.31
C SER A 218 -22.48 -7.30 -2.35
N GLN A 219 -21.40 -8.08 -2.43
CA GLN A 219 -21.33 -9.27 -3.28
C GLN A 219 -22.36 -10.32 -2.85
N ARG A 220 -22.37 -10.67 -1.56
CA ARG A 220 -23.24 -11.71 -0.99
C ARG A 220 -24.73 -11.37 -1.08
N GLU A 221 -25.08 -10.09 -0.98
CA GLU A 221 -26.46 -9.61 -1.06
C GLU A 221 -26.88 -9.18 -2.48
N HIS A 222 -25.96 -9.22 -3.45
CA HIS A 222 -26.16 -8.77 -4.83
C HIS A 222 -26.76 -7.36 -4.94
N ARG A 223 -26.39 -6.47 -4.02
CA ARG A 223 -26.82 -5.06 -4.00
C ARG A 223 -25.70 -4.18 -3.47
N ASP A 224 -25.78 -2.89 -3.79
CA ASP A 224 -24.90 -1.91 -3.17
C ASP A 224 -25.30 -1.69 -1.70
N VAL A 225 -24.40 -1.99 -0.78
CA VAL A 225 -24.63 -1.84 0.67
C VAL A 225 -24.08 -0.50 1.14
N PRO A 226 -24.90 0.37 1.75
CA PRO A 226 -24.44 1.62 2.32
C PRO A 226 -23.35 1.42 3.37
N LEU A 227 -22.37 2.32 3.41
CA LEU A 227 -21.20 2.18 4.27
C LEU A 227 -21.55 2.15 5.77
N VAL A 228 -22.56 2.90 6.20
CA VAL A 228 -23.07 2.88 7.58
C VAL A 228 -23.75 1.54 7.91
N GLU A 229 -24.41 0.91 6.95
CA GLU A 229 -25.00 -0.42 7.16
C GLU A 229 -23.90 -1.48 7.35
N ALA A 230 -22.87 -1.42 6.51
CA ALA A 230 -21.70 -2.29 6.60
C ALA A 230 -20.96 -2.13 7.93
N SER A 231 -20.83 -0.90 8.46
CA SER A 231 -20.16 -0.67 9.74
C SER A 231 -20.92 -1.29 10.92
N HIS A 232 -22.25 -1.23 10.94
CA HIS A 232 -23.05 -1.95 11.94
C HIS A 232 -22.87 -3.47 11.86
N GLY A 233 -22.79 -4.02 10.64
CA GLY A 233 -22.50 -5.44 10.42
C GLY A 233 -21.13 -5.84 10.97
N TYR A 234 -20.08 -5.11 10.59
CA TYR A 234 -18.72 -5.33 11.06
C TYR A 234 -18.61 -5.25 12.59
N VAL A 235 -19.24 -4.25 13.23
CA VAL A 235 -19.21 -4.11 14.69
C VAL A 235 -19.79 -5.35 15.39
N ARG A 236 -20.92 -5.85 14.88
CA ARG A 236 -21.61 -7.02 15.44
C ARG A 236 -20.83 -8.31 15.22
N ASP A 237 -20.32 -8.51 14.01
CA ASP A 237 -19.81 -9.81 13.58
C ASP A 237 -18.32 -9.98 13.91
N ILE A 238 -17.55 -8.88 13.88
CA ILE A 238 -16.08 -8.89 14.02
C ILE A 238 -15.64 -8.14 15.29
N LEU A 239 -15.97 -6.84 15.41
CA LEU A 239 -15.41 -6.00 16.48
C LEU A 239 -15.77 -6.48 17.89
N ALA A 240 -17.01 -6.95 18.08
CA ALA A 240 -17.46 -7.47 19.36
C ALA A 240 -16.62 -8.67 19.85
N ASN A 241 -16.13 -9.50 18.91
CA ASN A 241 -15.40 -10.74 19.19
C ASN A 241 -13.88 -10.56 19.27
N LEU A 242 -13.35 -9.38 18.90
CA LEU A 242 -11.93 -9.09 18.99
C LEU A 242 -11.48 -8.84 20.45
N PRO A 243 -10.28 -9.31 20.85
CA PRO A 243 -9.66 -8.89 22.10
C PRO A 243 -9.17 -7.44 22.03
N ASP A 244 -9.02 -6.78 23.19
CA ASP A 244 -8.58 -5.39 23.27
C ASP A 244 -7.14 -5.23 22.80
N GLU A 245 -6.85 -4.20 21.98
CA GLU A 245 -5.57 -4.02 21.29
C GLU A 245 -4.34 -4.01 22.22
N ALA A 246 -4.52 -3.53 23.46
CA ALA A 246 -3.49 -3.52 24.49
C ALA A 246 -3.08 -4.92 24.98
N GLU A 247 -3.98 -5.90 24.95
CA GLU A 247 -3.72 -7.27 25.39
C GLU A 247 -3.06 -8.10 24.27
N VAL A 248 -3.44 -7.84 23.01
CA VAL A 248 -2.95 -8.61 21.85
C VAL A 248 -1.50 -8.26 21.46
N ALA A 249 -0.97 -7.11 21.91
CA ALA A 249 0.45 -6.78 21.73
C ALA A 249 1.37 -7.68 22.59
N MET A 250 0.86 -8.27 23.68
CA MET A 250 1.63 -9.15 24.58
C MET A 250 1.47 -10.64 24.26
N ASP A 251 0.38 -11.08 23.62
CA ASP A 251 0.12 -12.50 23.31
C ASP A 251 0.57 -12.93 21.89
N ARG A 252 0.93 -11.98 21.02
CA ARG A 252 1.27 -12.24 19.60
C ARG A 252 2.72 -12.66 19.33
N THR A 253 3.47 -13.04 20.36
CA THR A 253 4.70 -13.84 20.17
C THR A 253 4.39 -15.27 19.70
N LYS A 254 3.10 -15.64 19.52
CA LYS A 254 2.68 -16.90 18.89
C LYS A 254 2.51 -16.74 17.38
N GLU A 255 3.50 -17.30 16.69
CA GLU A 255 3.61 -17.72 15.29
C GLU A 255 2.31 -17.64 14.46
N GLN A 256 2.26 -16.64 13.56
CA GLN A 256 1.52 -16.75 12.30
C GLN A 256 2.58 -16.89 11.21
N ASN A 257 2.61 -18.04 10.53
CA ASN A 257 3.63 -18.31 9.53
C ASN A 257 3.31 -17.52 8.24
N LEU A 258 4.29 -16.88 7.64
CA LEU A 258 4.14 -16.22 6.33
C LEU A 258 3.98 -17.27 5.21
N ALA A 259 3.15 -16.97 4.20
CA ALA A 259 2.88 -17.85 3.05
C ALA A 259 4.16 -18.22 2.31
N ASP A 260 4.98 -17.20 2.08
CA ASP A 260 6.38 -17.33 1.75
C ASP A 260 7.16 -16.54 2.81
N PRO A 261 7.98 -17.21 3.64
CA PRO A 261 8.82 -16.57 4.65
C PRO A 261 9.74 -15.48 4.08
N TYR A 262 10.08 -15.56 2.79
CA TYR A 262 10.92 -14.60 2.08
C TYR A 262 10.11 -13.51 1.34
N HIS A 263 8.78 -13.68 1.20
CA HIS A 263 7.91 -12.71 0.55
C HIS A 263 6.71 -12.29 1.42
N PRO A 264 6.91 -11.33 2.35
CA PRO A 264 5.88 -10.95 3.34
C PRO A 264 4.64 -10.26 2.75
N ASN A 265 4.70 -9.85 1.48
CA ASN A 265 3.57 -9.29 0.74
C ASN A 265 2.66 -10.37 0.12
N GLN A 266 2.99 -11.65 0.27
CA GLN A 266 2.20 -12.77 -0.27
C GLN A 266 1.21 -13.37 0.75
N GLY A 267 1.06 -12.76 1.94
CA GLY A 267 0.12 -13.22 2.96
C GLY A 267 0.72 -14.27 3.91
N PHE A 268 -0.14 -15.01 4.61
CA PHE A 268 0.24 -15.98 5.65
C PHE A 268 0.04 -17.44 5.18
N ALA A 269 0.87 -18.39 5.62
CA ALA A 269 0.83 -19.80 5.22
C ALA A 269 -0.43 -20.51 5.72
N ASP A 270 -1.02 -20.02 6.80
CA ASP A 270 -2.32 -20.49 7.28
C ASP A 270 -3.46 -20.10 6.31
N GLU A 271 -3.21 -19.23 5.32
CA GLU A 271 -4.11 -18.96 4.18
C GLU A 271 -3.90 -19.95 3.01
N LEU A 272 -2.80 -20.74 3.00
CA LEU A 272 -2.46 -21.67 1.91
C LEU A 272 -2.81 -23.15 2.18
N ASP A 273 -2.84 -23.58 3.46
CA ASP A 273 -2.98 -25.01 3.85
C ASP A 273 -4.37 -25.37 4.37
N GLU A 274 -5.23 -24.38 4.62
CA GLU A 274 -6.65 -24.60 4.42
C GLU A 274 -6.85 -24.69 2.90
N THR A 275 -7.53 -25.72 2.40
CA THR A 275 -8.28 -25.49 1.15
C THR A 275 -9.04 -24.21 1.42
N GLU A 276 -8.66 -23.08 0.78
CA GLU A 276 -9.36 -21.80 0.85
C GLU A 276 -10.83 -22.18 0.99
N PRO A 277 -11.49 -21.90 2.14
CA PRO A 277 -12.80 -22.46 2.42
C PRO A 277 -13.67 -22.10 1.24
N TYR A 278 -13.98 -23.09 0.37
CA TYR A 278 -14.34 -22.88 -1.04
C TYR A 278 -15.05 -21.54 -1.16
N ASP A 279 -14.31 -20.54 -1.63
CA ASP A 279 -14.83 -19.19 -1.79
C ASP A 279 -15.34 -19.12 -3.24
N PRO A 280 -16.64 -19.38 -3.49
CA PRO A 280 -17.19 -19.27 -4.84
C PRO A 280 -17.04 -17.86 -5.43
N TRP A 281 -16.58 -16.87 -4.66
CA TRP A 281 -16.53 -15.46 -5.02
C TRP A 281 -15.14 -14.99 -5.47
N GLU A 282 -14.04 -15.56 -4.96
CA GLU A 282 -12.69 -15.31 -5.51
C GLU A 282 -12.43 -16.13 -6.78
N ALA A 283 -12.97 -17.35 -6.84
CA ALA A 283 -12.98 -18.20 -8.04
C ALA A 283 -13.76 -17.60 -9.22
N ALA A 284 -14.79 -16.78 -8.97
CA ALA A 284 -15.57 -16.08 -10.00
C ALA A 284 -14.98 -14.71 -10.40
N ALA A 285 -14.18 -14.08 -9.54
CA ALA A 285 -13.46 -12.84 -9.85
C ALA A 285 -12.25 -13.07 -10.78
N SER A 286 -11.72 -14.30 -10.78
CA SER A 286 -10.70 -14.77 -11.73
C SER A 286 -11.28 -15.19 -13.10
N ASP A 287 -12.60 -15.07 -13.28
CA ASP A 287 -13.28 -15.38 -14.54
C ASP A 287 -13.07 -14.22 -15.56
N PRO A 288 -12.46 -14.47 -16.73
CA PRO A 288 -12.00 -13.42 -17.67
C PRO A 288 -13.08 -12.52 -18.29
N GLU A 289 -14.35 -12.59 -17.88
CA GLU A 289 -15.48 -11.90 -18.51
C GLU A 289 -16.00 -10.63 -17.78
N LEU A 290 -15.38 -10.16 -16.70
CA LEU A 290 -15.83 -8.92 -16.04
C LEU A 290 -15.31 -7.65 -16.75
N PRO A 291 -16.19 -6.67 -17.10
CA PRO A 291 -15.78 -5.44 -17.74
C PRO A 291 -14.96 -4.56 -16.78
N GLN A 292 -13.76 -4.19 -17.22
CA GLN A 292 -12.80 -3.34 -16.51
C GLN A 292 -13.44 -2.00 -16.13
N ARG A 293 -13.53 -1.69 -14.83
CA ARG A 293 -13.86 -0.33 -14.37
C ARG A 293 -12.60 0.53 -14.49
N GLU A 294 -12.67 1.55 -15.34
CA GLU A 294 -11.59 2.52 -15.58
C GLU A 294 -11.29 3.30 -14.28
N PHE A 295 -10.19 2.94 -13.60
CA PHE A 295 -9.71 3.60 -12.37
C PHE A 295 -9.04 4.96 -12.62
N LEU A 296 -9.02 5.45 -13.86
CA LEU A 296 -8.35 6.69 -14.24
C LEU A 296 -9.36 7.60 -14.95
N ASP A 297 -9.65 8.78 -14.37
CA ASP A 297 -10.37 9.83 -15.10
C ASP A 297 -9.42 10.46 -16.13
N ILE A 298 -9.36 9.80 -17.28
CA ILE A 298 -8.55 10.14 -18.47
C ILE A 298 -8.79 11.59 -18.91
N THR A 299 -9.99 12.13 -18.65
CA THR A 299 -10.36 13.51 -19.00
C THR A 299 -9.62 14.52 -18.14
N ALA A 300 -9.47 14.24 -16.85
CA ALA A 300 -8.76 15.10 -15.90
C ALA A 300 -7.25 15.18 -16.19
N LEU A 301 -6.63 14.05 -16.55
CA LEU A 301 -5.21 14.00 -16.92
C LEU A 301 -4.91 14.76 -18.23
N ARG A 302 -5.86 14.73 -19.18
CA ARG A 302 -5.77 15.48 -20.45
C ARG A 302 -5.86 17.00 -20.28
N GLU A 303 -6.65 17.49 -19.33
CA GLU A 303 -6.74 18.93 -19.05
C GLU A 303 -5.46 19.46 -18.40
N LYS A 304 -4.87 18.69 -17.46
CA LYS A 304 -3.61 19.04 -16.79
C LYS A 304 -2.46 19.16 -17.81
N ALA A 305 -2.33 18.20 -18.74
CA ALA A 305 -1.29 18.22 -19.77
C ALA A 305 -1.43 19.38 -20.80
N LYS A 306 -2.66 19.83 -21.09
CA LYS A 306 -2.89 20.98 -21.98
C LYS A 306 -2.58 22.32 -21.32
N GLN A 307 -2.69 22.43 -20.01
CA GLN A 307 -2.35 23.63 -19.26
C GLN A 307 -0.84 23.80 -19.14
N THR A 308 -0.08 22.72 -18.92
CA THR A 308 1.40 22.78 -18.86
C THR A 308 2.07 23.06 -20.20
N ALA A 309 1.37 22.90 -21.33
CA ALA A 309 1.89 23.18 -22.67
C ALA A 309 1.62 24.61 -23.16
N LYS A 310 0.92 25.43 -22.37
CA LYS A 310 0.47 26.78 -22.75
C LYS A 310 1.13 27.91 -21.96
N ASP A 311 1.89 27.56 -20.92
CA ASP A 311 2.81 28.43 -20.17
C ASP A 311 4.26 28.10 -20.55
#